data_AF-A0A3R7BU40-F1
#
_entry.id   AF-A0A3R7BU40-F1
#
_cell.length_a   1.000
_cell.length_b   1.000
_cell.length_c   1.000
_cell.angle_alpha   90.00
_cell.angle_beta   90.00
_cell.angle_gamma   90.00
#
_symmetry.space_group_name_H-M   'P 1'
#
loop_
_entity.id
_entity.type
_entity.pdbx_description
1 polymer ?
#
loop_
_entity_poly.entity_id
_entity_poly.type
_entity_poly.pdbx_seq_one_letter_code
_entity_poly.pdbx_strand_id
1 'polypeptide(L)'
;MKKLSDLIKEAREESAEDFISIIKKADELISDELRGLSRIRIMGRLVYLPPRGNAIVVGDLHGDLKSLEHILNESQFMEKALNEEETYIVFLGDYGDRGIRSPDVYHVILSLKILFPEKVILLQGNHEGPSDLL
;
A
#
# COMPACT_ATOMS: atom_id res chain seq x y z
N MET A 1 -4.13 3.28 -18.81
CA MET A 1 -3.76 3.41 -17.39
C MET A 1 -4.77 2.62 -16.57
N LYS A 2 -4.30 1.87 -15.57
CA LYS A 2 -5.13 1.05 -14.68
C LYS A 2 -5.93 1.96 -13.75
N LYS A 3 -7.26 1.80 -13.68
CA LYS A 3 -8.14 2.59 -12.81
C LYS A 3 -8.30 1.91 -11.44
N LEU A 4 -8.79 2.66 -10.46
CA LEU A 4 -9.15 2.10 -9.15
C LEU A 4 -10.18 0.98 -9.28
N SER A 5 -11.20 1.16 -10.13
CA SER A 5 -12.20 0.12 -10.40
C SER A 5 -11.61 -1.19 -10.87
N ASP A 6 -10.52 -1.13 -11.66
CA ASP A 6 -9.84 -2.31 -12.19
C ASP A 6 -9.11 -3.03 -11.05
N LEU A 7 -8.41 -2.28 -10.18
CA LEU A 7 -7.76 -2.83 -8.98
C LEU A 7 -8.75 -3.49 -8.02
N ILE A 8 -9.87 -2.83 -7.72
CA ILE A 8 -10.91 -3.39 -6.82
C ILE A 8 -11.52 -4.67 -7.41
N LYS A 9 -11.69 -4.72 -8.74
CA LYS A 9 -12.21 -5.90 -9.42
C LYS A 9 -11.21 -7.05 -9.37
N GLU A 10 -9.95 -6.79 -9.73
CA GLU A 10 -8.88 -7.78 -9.68
C GLU A 10 -8.74 -8.35 -8.26
N ALA A 11 -8.70 -7.50 -7.23
CA ALA A 11 -8.62 -7.93 -5.84
C ALA A 11 -9.74 -8.91 -5.40
N ARG A 12 -10.89 -8.92 -6.09
CA ARG A 12 -12.02 -9.82 -5.81
C ARG A 12 -11.99 -11.12 -6.60
N GLU A 13 -11.35 -11.10 -7.76
CA GLU A 13 -11.45 -12.14 -8.78
C GLU A 13 -10.11 -12.86 -9.03
N GLU A 14 -9.01 -12.35 -8.48
CA GLU A 14 -7.66 -12.82 -8.79
C GLU A 14 -7.36 -14.22 -8.21
N SER A 15 -6.54 -14.97 -8.96
CA SER A 15 -6.06 -16.28 -8.54
C SER A 15 -5.02 -16.18 -7.41
N ALA A 16 -4.83 -17.28 -6.67
CA ALA A 16 -3.80 -17.34 -5.65
C ALA A 16 -2.38 -17.18 -6.26
N GLU A 17 -2.16 -17.73 -7.45
CA GLU A 17 -0.90 -17.65 -8.17
C GLU A 17 -0.53 -16.20 -8.54
N ASP A 18 -1.52 -15.45 -9.04
CA ASP A 18 -1.35 -14.04 -9.39
C ASP A 18 -1.11 -13.19 -8.13
N PHE A 19 -1.84 -13.46 -7.05
CA PHE A 19 -1.65 -12.74 -5.79
C PHE A 19 -0.26 -13.00 -5.19
N ILE A 20 0.25 -14.24 -5.27
CA ILE A 20 1.63 -14.57 -4.89
C ILE A 20 2.64 -13.78 -5.74
N SER A 21 2.36 -13.56 -7.03
CA SER A 21 3.21 -12.74 -7.90
C SER A 21 3.27 -11.28 -7.46
N ILE A 22 2.13 -10.72 -7.04
CA ILE A 22 2.06 -9.37 -6.47
C ILE A 22 2.89 -9.28 -5.18
N ILE A 23 2.72 -10.24 -4.27
CA ILE A 23 3.47 -10.28 -3.01
C ILE A 23 4.98 -10.29 -3.28
N LYS A 24 5.46 -11.17 -4.17
CA LYS A 24 6.89 -11.26 -4.52
C LYS A 24 7.46 -9.95 -5.07
N LYS A 25 6.74 -9.30 -5.99
CA LYS A 25 7.17 -8.02 -6.56
C LYS A 25 7.21 -6.91 -5.52
N ALA A 26 6.23 -6.86 -4.63
CA ALA A 26 6.21 -5.88 -3.56
C ALA A 26 7.32 -6.14 -2.54
N ASP A 27 7.59 -7.39 -2.19
CA ASP A 27 8.69 -7.79 -1.30
C ASP A 27 10.06 -7.39 -1.84
N GLU A 28 10.30 -7.60 -3.14
CA GLU A 28 11.51 -7.13 -3.82
C GLU A 28 11.66 -5.60 -3.72
N LEU A 29 10.61 -4.84 -4.02
CA LEU A 29 10.60 -3.37 -3.93
C LEU A 29 10.86 -2.87 -2.51
N ILE A 30 10.17 -3.44 -1.52
CA ILE A 30 10.32 -3.04 -0.12
C ILE A 30 11.72 -3.42 0.40
N SER A 31 12.25 -4.58 0.00
CA SER A 31 13.62 -4.98 0.33
C SER A 31 14.65 -3.99 -0.21
N ASP A 32 14.46 -3.51 -1.44
CA ASP A 32 15.33 -2.51 -2.06
C ASP A 32 15.20 -1.13 -1.38
N GLU A 33 14.01 -0.75 -0.95
CA GLU A 33 13.79 0.45 -0.13
C GLU A 33 14.58 0.40 1.17
N LEU A 34 14.50 -0.72 1.89
CA LEU A 34 15.22 -0.94 3.15
C LEU A 34 16.75 -0.98 2.96
N ARG A 35 17.22 -1.39 1.77
CA ARG A 35 18.65 -1.33 1.39
C ARG A 35 19.10 0.07 0.96
N GLY A 36 18.19 1.04 0.87
CA GLY A 36 18.49 2.39 0.40
C GLY A 36 18.69 2.49 -1.11
N LEU A 37 18.14 1.55 -1.89
CA LEU A 37 18.22 1.54 -3.36
C LEU A 37 17.06 2.30 -4.01
N SER A 38 16.10 2.76 -3.22
CA SER A 38 14.98 3.61 -3.68
C SER A 38 15.27 5.11 -3.49
N ARG A 39 14.39 5.96 -4.03
CA ARG A 39 14.41 7.41 -3.75
C ARG A 39 13.83 7.79 -2.39
N ILE A 40 13.13 6.86 -1.72
CA ILE A 40 12.59 7.09 -0.38
C ILE A 40 13.76 7.00 0.61
N ARG A 41 13.95 8.05 1.40
CA ARG A 41 15.00 8.09 2.42
C ARG A 41 14.51 7.39 3.68
N ILE A 42 15.14 6.27 4.03
CA ILE A 42 14.87 5.50 5.24
C ILE A 42 16.09 5.54 6.16
N MET A 43 15.89 5.81 7.45
CA MET A 43 16.93 5.78 8.49
C MET A 43 16.47 4.89 9.64
N GLY A 44 17.01 3.67 9.72
CA GLY A 44 16.49 2.66 10.64
C GLY A 44 15.05 2.29 10.26
N ARG A 45 14.08 2.60 11.13
CA ARG A 45 12.65 2.40 10.89
C ARG A 45 11.88 3.70 10.58
N LEU A 46 12.60 4.79 10.32
CA LEU A 46 12.01 6.09 10.05
C LEU A 46 12.06 6.41 8.55
N VAL A 47 10.89 6.73 7.97
CA VAL A 47 10.75 7.20 6.59
C VAL A 47 10.73 8.73 6.57
N TYR A 48 11.55 9.33 5.71
CA TYR A 48 11.58 10.78 5.48
C TYR A 48 10.87 11.13 4.18
N LEU A 49 9.83 11.96 4.28
CA LEU A 49 9.17 12.57 3.14
C LEU A 49 9.60 14.03 2.95
N PRO A 50 9.56 14.58 1.72
CA PRO A 50 9.81 16.00 1.49
C PRO A 50 8.83 16.88 2.27
N PRO A 51 9.26 18.06 2.77
CA PRO A 51 8.39 19.01 3.47
C PRO A 51 7.55 19.85 2.50
N ARG A 52 7.05 19.23 1.42
CA ARG A 52 6.28 19.85 0.34
C ARG A 52 5.31 18.84 -0.25
N GLY A 53 4.28 19.34 -0.94
CA GLY A 53 3.21 18.52 -1.49
C GLY A 53 2.17 18.13 -0.44
N ASN A 54 1.43 17.06 -0.71
CA ASN A 54 0.36 16.56 0.13
C ASN A 54 0.65 15.14 0.64
N ALA A 55 0.27 14.85 1.88
CA ALA A 55 0.32 13.52 2.45
C ALA A 55 -1.09 13.08 2.86
N ILE A 56 -1.55 11.98 2.28
CA ILE A 56 -2.77 11.28 2.70
C ILE A 56 -2.34 10.23 3.72
N VAL A 57 -2.79 10.35 4.95
CA VAL A 57 -2.45 9.40 6.03
C VAL A 57 -3.63 8.47 6.26
N VAL A 58 -3.40 7.18 6.13
CA VAL A 58 -4.41 6.12 6.25
C VAL A 58 -4.06 5.28 7.48
N GLY A 59 -4.98 5.24 8.45
CA GLY A 59 -4.88 4.37 9.62
C GLY A 59 -5.38 2.96 9.32
N ASP A 60 -5.81 2.27 10.38
CA ASP A 60 -6.17 0.85 10.37
C ASP A 60 -7.30 0.55 9.38
N LEU A 61 -7.16 -0.57 8.66
CA LEU A 61 -8.16 -1.04 7.69
C LEU A 61 -8.78 -2.37 8.11
N HIS A 62 -8.03 -3.25 8.78
CA HIS A 62 -8.49 -4.56 9.27
C HIS A 62 -9.34 -5.36 8.26
N GLY A 63 -8.93 -5.35 6.99
CA GLY A 63 -9.63 -6.06 5.91
C GLY A 63 -10.90 -5.38 5.38
N ASP A 64 -11.18 -4.13 5.72
CA ASP A 64 -12.30 -3.37 5.14
C ASP A 64 -11.95 -2.76 3.78
N LEU A 65 -12.17 -3.54 2.73
CA LEU A 65 -11.95 -3.06 1.37
C LEU A 65 -12.89 -1.90 0.98
N LYS A 66 -14.12 -1.82 1.52
CA LYS A 66 -15.04 -0.73 1.14
C LYS A 66 -14.51 0.61 1.65
N SER A 67 -13.97 0.62 2.87
CA SER A 67 -13.32 1.80 3.43
C SER A 67 -12.08 2.18 2.62
N LEU A 68 -11.24 1.21 2.24
CA LEU A 68 -10.09 1.49 1.35
C LEU A 68 -10.52 2.08 0.00
N GLU A 69 -11.54 1.50 -0.64
CA GLU A 69 -12.10 2.00 -1.90
C GLU A 69 -12.64 3.43 -1.74
N HIS A 70 -13.34 3.73 -0.64
CA HIS A 70 -13.84 5.07 -0.36
C HIS A 70 -12.69 6.09 -0.18
N ILE A 71 -11.67 5.74 0.62
CA ILE A 71 -10.50 6.59 0.86
C ILE A 71 -9.77 6.92 -0.45
N LEU A 72 -9.55 5.92 -1.31
CA LEU A 72 -8.85 6.11 -2.59
C LEU A 72 -9.66 6.97 -3.57
N ASN A 73 -11.00 6.85 -3.57
CA ASN A 73 -11.87 7.69 -4.37
C ASN A 73 -11.88 9.14 -3.87
N GLU A 74 -12.16 9.37 -2.59
CA GLU A 74 -12.26 10.73 -2.01
C GLU A 74 -10.93 11.49 -2.08
N SER A 75 -9.81 10.79 -1.83
CA SER A 75 -8.49 11.41 -1.88
C SER A 75 -8.00 11.68 -3.32
N GLN A 76 -8.60 11.01 -4.30
CA GLN A 76 -8.16 10.96 -5.70
C GLN A 76 -6.68 10.61 -5.85
N PHE A 77 -6.14 9.77 -4.96
CA PHE A 77 -4.71 9.48 -4.90
C PHE A 77 -4.16 9.01 -6.24
N MET A 78 -4.82 8.04 -6.89
CA MET A 78 -4.33 7.48 -8.15
C MET A 78 -4.28 8.54 -9.25
N GLU A 79 -5.29 9.40 -9.37
CA GLU A 79 -5.32 10.46 -10.40
C GLU A 79 -4.18 11.45 -10.18
N LYS A 80 -4.00 11.93 -8.93
CA LYS A 80 -2.90 12.82 -8.55
C LYS A 80 -1.54 12.18 -8.80
N ALA A 81 -1.39 10.90 -8.45
CA ALA A 81 -0.16 10.16 -8.64
C ALA A 81 0.21 10.02 -10.12
N LEU A 82 -0.77 9.71 -10.98
CA LEU A 82 -0.63 9.56 -12.44
C LEU A 82 -0.35 10.89 -13.15
N ASN A 83 -0.88 12.00 -12.64
CA ASN A 83 -0.60 13.35 -13.12
C ASN A 83 0.74 13.92 -12.59
N GLU A 84 1.58 13.06 -12.00
CA GLU A 84 2.89 13.41 -11.43
C GLU A 84 2.83 14.47 -10.31
N GLU A 85 1.66 14.69 -9.70
CA GLU A 85 1.53 15.59 -8.56
C GLU A 85 2.35 15.09 -7.36
N GLU A 86 2.85 16.03 -6.56
CA GLU A 86 3.60 15.76 -5.34
C GLU A 86 2.63 15.35 -4.21
N THR A 87 2.02 14.17 -4.36
CA THR A 87 1.09 13.57 -3.40
C THR A 87 1.61 12.20 -2.99
N TYR A 88 1.68 11.98 -1.68
CA TYR A 88 2.07 10.72 -1.05
C TYR A 88 0.87 10.12 -0.33
N ILE A 89 0.78 8.81 -0.29
CA ILE A 89 -0.13 8.08 0.60
C ILE A 89 0.70 7.25 1.58
N VAL A 90 0.41 7.42 2.87
CA VAL A 90 1.12 6.78 3.97
C VAL A 90 0.13 5.91 4.72
N PHE A 91 0.33 4.61 4.65
CA PHE A 91 -0.44 3.67 5.45
C PHE A 91 0.32 3.35 6.75
N LEU A 92 -0.39 3.41 7.87
CA LEU A 92 0.22 3.29 9.20
C LEU A 92 0.37 1.84 9.70
N GLY A 93 -0.16 0.85 8.97
CA GLY A 93 -0.20 -0.56 9.37
C GLY A 93 -1.62 -1.08 9.55
N ASP A 94 -1.76 -2.28 10.13
CA ASP A 94 -3.03 -2.93 10.46
C ASP A 94 -3.98 -3.02 9.24
N TYR A 95 -3.42 -3.53 8.16
CA TYR A 95 -4.08 -3.66 6.86
C TYR A 95 -5.13 -4.76 6.89
N GLY A 96 -4.75 -5.90 7.47
CA GLY A 96 -5.56 -7.09 7.59
C GLY A 96 -5.73 -7.51 9.04
N ASP A 97 -6.76 -8.31 9.29
CA ASP A 97 -6.96 -9.07 10.53
C ASP A 97 -8.01 -10.17 10.24
N ARG A 98 -8.74 -10.66 11.24
CA ARG A 98 -9.86 -11.64 11.20
C ARG A 98 -10.96 -11.39 10.14
N GLY A 99 -10.91 -10.29 9.39
CA GLY A 99 -11.84 -9.96 8.32
C GLY A 99 -11.69 -10.88 7.09
N ILE A 100 -12.82 -11.26 6.50
CA ILE A 100 -12.86 -12.19 5.34
C ILE A 100 -12.24 -11.61 4.06
N ARG A 101 -11.99 -10.29 4.01
CA ARG A 101 -11.46 -9.57 2.84
C ARG A 101 -10.06 -8.98 3.05
N SER A 102 -9.34 -9.44 4.08
CA SER A 102 -7.95 -9.06 4.29
C SER A 102 -7.07 -9.31 3.05
N PRO A 103 -7.17 -10.46 2.32
CA PRO A 103 -6.42 -10.66 1.08
C PRO A 103 -6.68 -9.58 0.03
N ASP A 104 -7.95 -9.20 -0.17
CA ASP A 104 -8.34 -8.16 -1.14
C ASP A 104 -7.74 -6.79 -0.77
N VAL A 105 -7.66 -6.46 0.53
CA VAL A 105 -7.01 -5.22 1.00
C VAL A 105 -5.51 -5.26 0.71
N TYR A 106 -4.84 -6.36 1.05
CA TYR A 106 -3.42 -6.53 0.73
C TYR A 106 -3.16 -6.46 -0.78
N HIS A 107 -4.01 -7.07 -1.60
CA HIS A 107 -3.92 -7.01 -3.05
C HIS A 107 -3.86 -5.57 -3.55
N VAL A 108 -4.81 -4.73 -3.13
CA VAL A 108 -4.88 -3.34 -3.58
C VAL A 108 -3.68 -2.54 -3.09
N ILE A 109 -3.31 -2.67 -1.82
CA ILE A 109 -2.22 -1.89 -1.21
C ILE A 109 -0.86 -2.25 -1.83
N LEU A 110 -0.58 -3.54 -2.00
CA LEU A 110 0.65 -4.00 -2.64
C LEU A 110 0.67 -3.64 -4.13
N SER A 111 -0.48 -3.68 -4.81
CA SER A 111 -0.59 -3.21 -6.19
C SER A 111 -0.32 -1.70 -6.31
N LEU A 112 -0.84 -0.88 -5.40
CA LEU A 112 -0.52 0.55 -5.36
C LEU A 112 0.97 0.78 -5.13
N LYS A 113 1.59 0.01 -4.23
CA LYS A 113 3.04 0.07 -3.99
C LYS A 113 3.85 -0.24 -5.25
N ILE A 114 3.46 -1.25 -6.02
CA ILE A 114 4.11 -1.59 -7.28
C ILE A 114 3.90 -0.49 -8.34
N LEU A 115 2.70 0.08 -8.42
CA LEU A 115 2.37 1.12 -9.40
C LEU A 115 3.04 2.46 -9.11
N PHE A 116 3.20 2.80 -7.83
CA PHE A 116 3.69 4.10 -7.38
C PHE A 116 4.71 3.96 -6.23
N PRO A 117 5.87 3.29 -6.48
CA PRO A 117 6.80 2.88 -5.43
C PRO A 117 7.32 4.03 -4.56
N GLU A 118 7.53 5.20 -5.16
CA GLU A 118 8.03 6.40 -4.47
C GLU A 118 6.93 7.25 -3.81
N LYS A 119 5.64 6.93 -4.05
CA LYS A 119 4.49 7.71 -3.54
C LYS A 119 3.65 6.95 -2.51
N VAL A 120 3.79 5.63 -2.44
CA VAL A 120 3.06 4.76 -1.49
C VAL A 120 4.02 4.30 -0.41
N ILE A 121 3.79 4.74 0.82
CA ILE A 121 4.58 4.36 2.00
C ILE A 121 3.77 3.37 2.82
N LEU A 122 4.37 2.22 3.10
CA LEU A 122 3.78 1.15 3.90
C LEU A 122 4.55 1.04 5.20
N LEU A 123 3.87 1.29 6.33
CA LEU A 123 4.42 1.03 7.66
C LEU A 123 3.89 -0.30 8.19
N GLN A 124 4.53 -0.81 9.25
CA GLN A 124 4.14 -2.07 9.89
C GLN A 124 3.27 -1.78 11.12
N GLY A 125 2.07 -2.36 11.17
CA GLY A 125 1.21 -2.36 12.34
C GLY A 125 1.51 -3.56 13.25
N ASN A 126 0.78 -3.69 14.36
CA ASN A 126 0.97 -4.82 15.27
C ASN A 126 0.39 -6.13 14.72
N HIS A 127 -0.59 -6.07 13.81
CA HIS A 127 -1.13 -7.26 13.15
C HIS A 127 -0.20 -7.83 12.06
N GLU A 128 0.80 -7.06 11.62
CA GLU A 128 1.83 -7.48 10.66
C GLU A 128 3.16 -7.87 11.36
N GLY A 129 3.12 -8.14 12.66
CA GLY A 129 4.26 -8.62 13.45
C GLY A 129 4.56 -10.11 13.26
N PRO A 130 5.77 -10.58 13.62
CA PRO A 130 6.09 -12.01 13.62
C PRO A 130 5.13 -12.79 14.52
N SER A 131 4.94 -14.07 14.20
CA SER A 131 3.90 -14.91 14.81
C SER A 131 4.05 -15.15 16.32
N ASP A 132 5.15 -14.69 16.92
CA ASP A 132 5.46 -14.78 18.35
C ASP A 132 5.06 -13.51 19.16
N LEU A 133 4.46 -12.50 18.51
CA LEU A 133 4.00 -11.26 19.15
C LEU A 133 2.52 -11.23 19.57
N LEU A 134 1.79 -12.36 19.42
CA LEU A 134 0.38 -12.51 19.83
C LEU A 134 0.23 -13.35 21.11
#